data_AF-A0A840BWJ2-F1
#
_entry.id   AF-A0A840BWJ2-F1
#
_cell.length_a   1.000
_cell.length_b   1.000
_cell.length_c   1.000
_cell.angle_alpha   90.00
_cell.angle_beta   90.00
_cell.angle_gamma   90.00
#
_symmetry.space_group_name_H-M   'P 1'
#
loop_
_entity.id
_entity.type
_entity.pdbx_description
1 polymer ?
#
loop_
_entity_poly.entity_id
_entity_poly.type
_entity_poly.pdbx_seq_one_letter_code
_entity_poly.pdbx_strand_id
1 'polypeptide(L)'
;MVAFAFRMPAGIPGTITRPDQASVEPNVIDSAAPPTSYGVPVKVVGGKIQRYAGGETAASLYGINVRPFPTTGSGTDGLGVSTPPTAGIGDVLKRGYVSVQLRGATAAAKNGAVYIRVGSATAQQPIGGFEAAADGANTVQVTNAYFTGAADANGITEIAYNL
;
A
#
# COMPACT_ATOMS: atom_id res chain seq x y z
N MET A 1 16.03 8.97 -23.19
CA MET A 1 14.56 8.99 -23.03
C MET A 1 14.06 7.57 -23.31
N VAL A 2 13.44 6.90 -22.34
CA VAL A 2 12.93 5.54 -22.53
C VAL A 2 11.53 5.65 -23.11
N ALA A 3 11.31 5.11 -24.31
CA ALA A 3 9.99 5.10 -24.94
C ALA A 3 9.10 4.02 -24.28
N PHE A 4 7.89 4.38 -23.86
CA PHE A 4 6.92 3.41 -23.33
C PHE A 4 6.15 2.79 -24.49
N ALA A 5 6.52 1.57 -24.88
CA ALA A 5 5.97 0.93 -26.09
C ALA A 5 4.56 0.34 -25.92
N PHE A 6 4.11 0.03 -24.69
CA PHE A 6 2.89 -0.77 -24.48
C PHE A 6 1.88 -0.22 -23.45
N ARG A 7 2.26 0.67 -22.53
CA ARG A 7 1.36 1.45 -21.65
C ARG A 7 2.16 2.45 -20.81
N MET A 8 1.50 3.53 -20.37
CA MET A 8 2.06 4.42 -19.35
C MET A 8 2.14 3.71 -17.98
N PRO A 9 3.09 4.08 -17.11
CA PRO A 9 3.14 3.59 -15.74
C PRO A 9 1.86 3.90 -14.95
N ALA A 10 1.45 2.98 -14.07
CA ALA A 10 0.23 3.07 -13.26
C ALA A 10 0.38 3.94 -11.99
N GLY A 11 1.43 4.77 -11.94
CA GLY A 11 1.72 5.68 -10.85
C GLY A 11 2.84 5.19 -9.92
N ILE A 12 2.77 5.64 -8.67
CA ILE A 12 3.77 5.34 -7.62
C ILE A 12 3.03 4.78 -6.40
N PRO A 13 3.55 3.74 -5.73
CA PRO A 13 2.96 3.22 -4.50
C PRO A 13 2.61 4.31 -3.48
N GLY A 14 1.39 4.25 -2.94
CA GLY A 14 0.82 5.17 -1.95
C GLY A 14 0.36 6.51 -2.51
N THR A 15 0.28 6.66 -3.84
CA THR A 15 -0.36 7.81 -4.47
C THR A 15 -1.86 7.59 -4.56
N ILE A 16 -2.64 8.56 -4.11
CA ILE A 16 -4.09 8.57 -4.25
C ILE A 16 -4.42 8.99 -5.69
N THR A 17 -5.14 8.15 -6.40
CA THR A 17 -5.44 8.37 -7.83
C THR A 17 -6.71 9.19 -8.04
N ARG A 18 -7.61 9.23 -7.05
CA ARG A 18 -8.85 10.01 -7.04
C ARG A 18 -9.00 10.79 -5.72
N PRO A 19 -8.24 11.89 -5.55
CA PRO A 19 -8.15 12.60 -4.27
C PRO A 19 -9.47 13.24 -3.84
N ASP A 20 -10.36 13.59 -4.77
CA ASP A 20 -11.68 14.16 -4.51
C ASP A 20 -12.65 13.16 -3.85
N GLN A 21 -12.42 11.86 -4.02
CA GLN A 21 -13.24 10.77 -3.46
C GLN A 21 -12.55 10.04 -2.31
N ALA A 22 -11.43 10.57 -1.80
CA ALA A 22 -10.63 9.93 -0.78
C ALA A 22 -10.91 10.47 0.63
N SER A 23 -10.85 9.59 1.63
CA SER A 23 -10.84 9.97 3.04
C SER A 23 -9.49 9.56 3.64
N VAL A 24 -8.73 10.56 4.08
CA VAL A 24 -7.38 10.40 4.62
C VAL A 24 -7.33 11.02 6.00
N GLU A 25 -6.72 10.31 6.95
CA GLU A 25 -6.58 10.76 8.33
C GLU A 25 -5.10 10.87 8.73
N PRO A 26 -4.69 11.99 9.36
CA PRO A 26 -3.37 12.10 9.95
C PRO A 26 -3.28 11.23 11.21
N ASN A 27 -2.20 10.48 11.34
CA ASN A 27 -1.97 9.57 12.47
C ASN A 27 -0.53 9.64 12.95
N VAL A 28 -0.31 9.45 14.24
CA VAL A 28 1.03 9.42 14.84
C VAL A 28 1.72 8.10 14.50
N ILE A 29 2.90 8.18 13.90
CA ILE A 29 3.75 7.02 13.60
C ILE A 29 4.44 6.54 14.87
N ASP A 30 4.38 5.24 15.11
CA ASP A 30 5.24 4.61 16.11
C ASP A 30 6.66 4.41 15.56
N SER A 31 7.62 5.12 16.14
CA SER A 31 9.02 5.06 15.75
C SER A 31 9.69 3.71 16.02
N ALA A 32 9.09 2.85 16.85
CA ALA A 32 9.59 1.49 17.06
C ALA A 32 9.25 0.54 15.89
N ALA A 33 8.18 0.81 15.14
CA ALA A 33 7.73 -0.02 14.03
C ALA A 33 7.11 0.81 12.89
N PRO A 34 7.86 1.77 12.30
CA PRO A 34 7.32 2.66 11.28
C PRO A 34 7.06 1.91 9.97
N PRO A 35 6.11 2.38 9.13
CA PRO A 35 5.97 1.94 7.74
C PRO A 35 7.29 2.15 6.98
N THR A 36 7.74 1.12 6.24
CA THR A 36 9.00 1.19 5.48
C THR A 36 8.80 1.60 4.01
N SER A 37 7.54 1.68 3.56
CA SER A 37 7.17 2.05 2.19
C SER A 37 5.79 2.71 2.19
N TYR A 38 5.48 3.45 1.14
CA TYR A 38 4.13 3.96 0.90
C TYR A 38 3.29 2.92 0.15
N GLY A 39 1.96 3.01 0.25
CA GLY A 39 1.05 2.05 -0.37
C GLY A 39 1.08 0.68 0.29
N VAL A 40 1.34 0.65 1.61
CA VAL A 40 1.37 -0.57 2.44
C VAL A 40 0.32 -0.45 3.55
N PRO A 41 -0.24 -1.57 4.03
CA PRO A 41 -1.21 -1.58 5.12
C PRO A 41 -0.54 -1.19 6.44
N VAL A 42 -1.30 -0.50 7.27
CA VAL A 42 -0.92 -0.14 8.63
C VAL A 42 -1.96 -0.61 9.63
N LYS A 43 -1.50 -0.91 10.84
CA LYS A 43 -2.32 -1.24 12.00
C LYS A 43 -2.18 -0.16 13.07
N VAL A 44 -3.09 -0.11 14.04
CA VAL A 44 -2.99 0.79 15.20
C VAL A 44 -2.66 -0.01 16.44
N VAL A 45 -1.63 0.42 17.17
CA VAL A 45 -1.20 -0.15 18.45
C VAL A 45 -0.92 1.02 19.41
N GLY A 46 -1.57 1.03 20.57
CA GLY A 46 -1.39 2.10 21.55
C GLY A 46 -1.73 3.51 21.02
N GLY A 47 -2.67 3.61 20.08
CA GLY A 47 -3.06 4.89 19.44
C GLY A 47 -2.10 5.41 18.38
N LYS A 48 -1.08 4.63 18.00
CA LYS A 48 -0.11 4.97 16.95
C LYS A 48 -0.17 3.98 15.80
N ILE A 49 0.15 4.42 14.60
CA ILE A 49 0.22 3.55 13.43
C ILE A 49 1.56 2.81 13.38
N GLN A 50 1.49 1.53 13.04
CA GLN A 50 2.61 0.63 12.88
C GLN A 50 2.51 -0.11 11.55
N ARG A 51 3.66 -0.53 11.00
CA ARG A 51 3.71 -1.52 9.92
C ARG A 51 3.16 -2.87 10.40
N TYR A 52 2.74 -3.69 9.45
CA TYR A 52 2.53 -5.11 9.69
C TYR A 52 3.88 -5.79 9.99
N ALA A 53 3.89 -6.69 10.98
CA ALA A 53 5.07 -7.37 11.49
C ALA A 53 4.97 -8.91 11.41
N GLY A 54 3.81 -9.43 11.03
CA GLY A 54 3.52 -10.85 10.87
C GLY A 54 2.47 -11.34 11.87
N GLY A 55 1.62 -12.27 11.44
CA GLY A 55 0.53 -12.84 12.24
C GLY A 55 -0.71 -11.95 12.38
N GLU A 56 -0.74 -10.78 11.73
CA GLU A 56 -1.94 -9.94 11.69
C GLU A 56 -3.12 -10.65 11.02
N THR A 57 -4.33 -10.21 11.38
CA THR A 57 -5.57 -10.64 10.74
C THR A 57 -6.09 -9.54 9.81
N ALA A 58 -7.12 -9.85 9.02
CA ALA A 58 -7.80 -8.84 8.20
C ALA A 58 -8.35 -7.67 9.05
N ALA A 59 -8.79 -7.95 10.28
CA ALA A 59 -9.31 -6.94 11.22
C ALA A 59 -8.21 -6.02 11.80
N SER A 60 -6.93 -6.39 11.67
CA SER A 60 -5.81 -5.54 12.07
C SER A 60 -5.59 -4.36 11.11
N LEU A 61 -6.24 -4.37 9.94
CA LEU A 61 -6.07 -3.32 8.93
C LEU A 61 -6.76 -2.04 9.39
N TYR A 62 -5.97 -1.04 9.75
CA TYR A 62 -6.50 0.30 10.01
C TYR A 62 -6.71 1.06 8.70
N GLY A 63 -5.77 0.94 7.76
CA GLY A 63 -5.83 1.62 6.47
C GLY A 63 -4.52 1.47 5.71
N ILE A 64 -4.33 2.31 4.69
CA ILE A 64 -3.15 2.24 3.81
C ILE A 64 -2.31 3.51 4.01
N ASN A 65 -1.03 3.35 4.31
CA ASN A 65 -0.10 4.47 4.43
C ASN A 65 0.07 5.16 3.07
N VAL A 66 -0.24 6.44 2.98
CA VAL A 66 -0.19 7.22 1.73
C VAL A 66 0.87 8.31 1.81
N ARG A 67 1.25 8.80 0.64
CA ARG A 67 2.18 9.92 0.52
C ARG A 67 1.43 11.21 0.88
N PRO A 68 1.95 12.02 1.84
CA PRO A 68 1.34 13.31 2.14
C PRO A 68 1.36 14.19 0.89
N PHE A 69 0.28 14.92 0.64
CA PHE A 69 0.34 16.07 -0.25
C PHE A 69 -0.47 17.22 0.36
N PRO A 70 0.13 18.42 0.54
CA PRO A 70 1.51 18.80 0.24
C PRO A 70 2.54 18.31 1.29
N THR A 71 3.77 17.98 0.85
CA THR A 71 4.89 17.62 1.76
C THR A 71 5.71 18.86 2.14
N THR A 72 6.23 18.92 3.37
CA THR A 72 7.17 19.96 3.82
C THR A 72 8.65 19.64 3.56
N GLY A 73 8.95 18.53 2.88
CA GLY A 73 10.32 18.11 2.54
C GLY A 73 10.89 18.84 1.32
N SER A 74 12.22 18.80 1.15
CA SER A 74 12.97 19.50 0.09
C SER A 74 12.71 19.04 -1.35
N GLY A 75 11.71 18.18 -1.59
CA GLY A 75 11.32 17.74 -2.94
C GLY A 75 12.42 17.00 -3.72
N THR A 76 13.48 16.54 -3.04
CA THR A 76 14.69 15.95 -3.65
C THR A 76 14.61 14.44 -3.87
N ASP A 77 13.53 13.78 -3.43
CA ASP A 77 13.38 12.34 -3.60
C ASP A 77 13.13 11.97 -5.08
N GLY A 78 13.91 11.01 -5.58
CA GLY A 78 13.68 10.42 -6.90
C GLY A 78 12.29 9.80 -7.01
N LEU A 79 11.75 9.77 -8.24
CA LEU A 79 10.44 9.18 -8.53
C LEU A 79 10.38 7.72 -8.06
N GLY A 80 9.47 7.42 -7.13
CA GLY A 80 9.27 6.05 -6.62
C GLY A 80 10.32 5.56 -5.60
N VAL A 81 11.23 6.44 -5.15
CA VAL A 81 12.29 6.08 -4.17
C VAL A 81 12.00 6.66 -2.78
N SER A 82 11.02 7.56 -2.67
CA SER A 82 10.64 8.19 -1.40
C SER A 82 10.18 7.15 -0.37
N THR A 83 10.68 7.30 0.86
CA THR A 83 10.31 6.45 2.00
C THR A 83 9.45 7.23 2.99
N PRO A 84 8.54 6.57 3.73
CA PRO A 84 7.77 7.22 4.78
C PRO A 84 8.67 7.77 5.89
N PRO A 85 8.27 8.86 6.56
CA PRO A 85 8.94 9.29 7.77
C PRO A 85 8.90 8.18 8.83
N THR A 86 9.97 8.05 9.61
CA THR A 86 10.09 7.02 10.65
C THR A 86 9.48 7.43 11.99
N ALA A 87 9.02 8.69 12.12
CA ALA A 87 8.37 9.24 13.30
C ALA A 87 7.53 10.47 12.90
N GLY A 88 6.69 10.95 13.84
CA GLY A 88 5.86 12.13 13.62
C GLY A 88 4.48 11.77 13.08
N ILE A 89 3.93 12.59 12.18
CA ILE A 89 2.61 12.37 11.58
C ILE A 89 2.76 11.75 10.20
N GLY A 90 1.99 10.68 9.96
CA GLY A 90 1.80 10.07 8.65
C GLY A 90 0.33 10.12 8.24
N ASP A 91 0.08 10.01 6.95
CA ASP A 91 -1.27 10.04 6.39
C ASP A 91 -1.75 8.63 6.05
N VAL A 92 -2.97 8.30 6.49
CA VAL A 92 -3.57 6.99 6.27
C VAL A 92 -4.86 7.12 5.49
N LEU A 93 -4.92 6.45 4.35
CA LEU A 93 -6.15 6.30 3.57
C LEU A 93 -7.10 5.34 4.28
N LYS A 94 -8.30 5.84 4.58
CA LYS A 94 -9.42 5.08 5.16
C LYS A 94 -10.43 4.61 4.10
N ARG A 95 -10.49 5.32 2.98
CA ARG A 95 -11.36 5.04 1.84
C ARG A 95 -10.85 5.74 0.59
N GLY A 96 -10.88 5.07 -0.56
CA GLY A 96 -10.55 5.67 -1.85
C GLY A 96 -9.82 4.71 -2.79
N TYR A 97 -9.18 5.29 -3.80
CA TYR A 97 -8.36 4.56 -4.77
C TYR A 97 -6.87 4.91 -4.57
N VAL A 98 -6.02 3.89 -4.55
CA VAL A 98 -4.59 4.07 -4.29
C VAL A 98 -3.74 3.13 -5.14
N SER A 99 -2.68 3.66 -5.72
CA SER A 99 -1.64 2.88 -6.39
C SER A 99 -0.82 2.10 -5.36
N VAL A 100 -0.59 0.83 -5.60
CA VAL A 100 0.20 -0.07 -4.73
C VAL A 100 1.16 -0.90 -5.56
N GLN A 101 2.20 -1.41 -4.90
CA GLN A 101 3.04 -2.44 -5.49
C GLN A 101 2.36 -3.81 -5.35
N LEU A 102 2.09 -4.46 -6.48
CA LEU A 102 1.67 -5.86 -6.50
C LEU A 102 2.87 -6.75 -6.14
N ARG A 103 2.65 -7.67 -5.21
CA ARG A 103 3.60 -8.69 -4.76
C ARG A 103 3.12 -10.08 -5.16
N GLY A 104 4.04 -11.04 -5.13
CA GLY A 104 3.79 -12.41 -5.60
C GLY A 104 3.76 -12.53 -7.12
N ALA A 105 3.53 -13.77 -7.60
CA ALA A 105 3.56 -14.09 -9.03
C ALA A 105 2.20 -13.95 -9.73
N THR A 106 1.10 -13.91 -8.98
CA THR A 106 -0.25 -13.86 -9.55
C THR A 106 -0.56 -12.46 -10.04
N ALA A 107 -1.00 -12.35 -11.30
CA ALA A 107 -1.43 -11.09 -11.88
C ALA A 107 -2.74 -10.60 -11.23
N ALA A 108 -2.79 -9.30 -10.91
CA ALA A 108 -4.03 -8.66 -10.50
C ALA A 108 -5.03 -8.63 -11.67
N ALA A 109 -6.29 -8.92 -11.37
CA ALA A 109 -7.40 -8.82 -12.32
C ALA A 109 -8.36 -7.71 -11.87
N LYS A 110 -9.09 -7.12 -12.82
CA LYS A 110 -10.16 -6.16 -12.50
C LYS A 110 -11.21 -6.85 -11.62
N ASN A 111 -11.60 -6.19 -10.53
CA ASN A 111 -12.47 -6.72 -9.48
C ASN A 111 -11.89 -7.96 -8.77
N GLY A 112 -10.59 -8.23 -8.90
CA GLY A 112 -9.90 -9.31 -8.22
C GLY A 112 -9.76 -9.04 -6.73
N ALA A 113 -9.76 -10.11 -5.93
CA ALA A 113 -9.58 -10.05 -4.49
C ALA A 113 -8.18 -9.54 -4.10
N VAL A 114 -8.11 -8.80 -3.00
CA VAL A 114 -6.86 -8.27 -2.44
C VAL A 114 -6.49 -9.05 -1.19
N TYR A 115 -5.22 -9.45 -1.12
CA TYR A 115 -4.65 -10.12 0.04
C TYR A 115 -3.47 -9.33 0.60
N ILE A 116 -3.22 -9.44 1.89
CA ILE A 116 -2.04 -8.91 2.57
C ILE A 116 -1.19 -10.06 3.08
N ARG A 117 0.11 -10.01 2.84
CA ARG A 117 1.09 -10.96 3.39
C ARG A 117 1.28 -10.78 4.89
N VAL A 118 1.13 -11.86 5.66
CA VAL A 118 1.26 -11.88 7.13
C VAL A 118 2.15 -13.00 7.68
N GLY A 119 2.62 -13.94 6.85
CA GLY A 119 3.55 -15.01 7.27
C GLY A 119 4.66 -15.25 6.25
N SER A 120 5.64 -16.13 6.54
CA SER A 120 6.67 -16.63 5.60
C SER A 120 7.14 -15.63 4.51
N ALA A 121 7.66 -14.48 4.95
CA ALA A 121 8.05 -13.41 4.04
C ALA A 121 9.24 -13.77 3.15
N THR A 122 9.25 -13.21 1.94
CA THR A 122 10.38 -13.25 1.01
C THR A 122 10.70 -11.84 0.51
N ALA A 123 11.77 -11.66 -0.25
CA ALA A 123 12.09 -10.35 -0.84
C ALA A 123 10.99 -9.88 -1.83
N GLN A 124 10.35 -10.81 -2.54
CA GLN A 124 9.28 -10.55 -3.51
C GLN A 124 7.89 -10.50 -2.85
N GLN A 125 7.73 -11.08 -1.67
CA GLN A 125 6.50 -11.11 -0.87
C GLN A 125 6.82 -10.72 0.58
N PRO A 126 7.18 -9.46 0.84
CA PRO A 126 7.44 -8.97 2.20
C PRO A 126 6.14 -8.92 3.01
N ILE A 127 6.24 -8.98 4.35
CA ILE A 127 5.09 -8.72 5.24
C ILE A 127 4.49 -7.34 4.93
N GLY A 128 3.17 -7.26 4.86
CA GLY A 128 2.47 -6.05 4.42
C GLY A 128 2.46 -5.85 2.91
N GLY A 129 2.94 -6.81 2.12
CA GLY A 129 2.78 -6.80 0.66
C GLY A 129 1.34 -7.07 0.24
N PHE A 130 0.84 -6.34 -0.76
CA PHE A 130 -0.46 -6.63 -1.39
C PHE A 130 -0.30 -7.69 -2.48
N GLU A 131 -1.13 -8.72 -2.45
CA GLU A 131 -1.07 -9.88 -3.33
C GLU A 131 -2.43 -10.15 -3.99
N ALA A 132 -2.42 -10.76 -5.18
CA ALA A 132 -3.62 -11.09 -5.95
C ALA A 132 -4.10 -12.54 -5.78
N ALA A 133 -3.47 -13.31 -4.88
CA ALA A 133 -3.88 -14.66 -4.53
C ALA A 133 -3.68 -14.92 -3.05
N ALA A 134 -4.48 -15.85 -2.52
CA ALA A 134 -4.25 -16.41 -1.20
C ALA A 134 -3.06 -17.38 -1.23
N ASP A 135 -2.28 -17.37 -0.16
CA ASP A 135 -1.29 -18.39 0.19
C ASP A 135 -1.65 -18.88 1.60
N GLY A 136 -2.60 -19.81 1.74
CA GLY A 136 -2.96 -20.43 3.02
C GLY A 136 -3.04 -19.48 4.23
N ALA A 137 -2.36 -19.84 5.33
CA ALA A 137 -2.27 -19.07 6.58
C ALA A 137 -1.29 -17.88 6.51
N ASN A 138 -0.63 -17.71 5.37
CA ASN A 138 0.42 -16.75 5.14
C ASN A 138 -0.08 -15.41 4.60
N THR A 139 -1.34 -15.36 4.16
CA THR A 139 -2.02 -14.17 3.65
C THR A 139 -3.39 -13.99 4.30
N VAL A 140 -3.84 -12.75 4.42
CA VAL A 140 -5.20 -12.42 4.86
C VAL A 140 -5.92 -11.64 3.78
N GLN A 141 -7.18 -11.98 3.50
CA GLN A 141 -7.99 -11.26 2.53
C GLN A 141 -8.50 -9.94 3.11
N VAL A 142 -8.43 -8.87 2.31
CA VAL A 142 -9.10 -7.60 2.58
C VAL A 142 -10.42 -7.59 1.83
N THR A 143 -11.51 -7.93 2.51
CA THR A 143 -12.82 -8.12 1.87
C THR A 143 -13.43 -6.83 1.31
N ASN A 144 -13.07 -5.68 1.91
CA ASN A 144 -13.55 -4.37 1.48
C ASN A 144 -12.56 -3.72 0.49
N ALA A 145 -11.87 -4.53 -0.31
CA ALA A 145 -10.94 -4.05 -1.31
C ALA A 145 -10.93 -4.93 -2.56
N TYR A 146 -10.70 -4.31 -3.71
CA TYR A 146 -10.53 -5.01 -4.98
C TYR A 146 -9.54 -4.29 -5.89
N PHE A 147 -8.86 -5.05 -6.75
CA PHE A 147 -7.98 -4.49 -7.78
C PHE A 147 -8.80 -3.87 -8.92
N THR A 148 -8.39 -2.71 -9.41
CA THR A 148 -9.10 -2.05 -10.53
C THR A 148 -8.58 -2.47 -11.91
N GLY A 149 -7.44 -3.17 -11.95
CA GLY A 149 -6.87 -3.70 -13.19
C GLY A 149 -5.54 -4.45 -12.98
N ALA A 150 -4.90 -4.78 -14.10
CA ALA A 150 -3.62 -5.45 -14.13
C ALA A 150 -2.45 -4.49 -13.84
N ALA A 151 -1.44 -5.02 -13.15
CA ALA A 151 -0.21 -4.28 -12.88
C ALA A 151 0.52 -3.86 -14.17
N ASP A 152 1.25 -2.75 -14.11
CA ASP A 152 2.13 -2.30 -15.18
C ASP A 152 3.47 -3.08 -15.20
N ALA A 153 4.38 -2.68 -16.08
CA ALA A 153 5.70 -3.31 -16.22
C ALA A 153 6.58 -3.18 -14.96
N ASN A 154 6.27 -2.25 -14.06
CA ASN A 154 6.96 -2.06 -12.77
C ASN A 154 6.24 -2.80 -11.63
N GLY A 155 5.15 -3.53 -11.92
CA GLY A 155 4.35 -4.21 -10.92
C GLY A 155 3.42 -3.28 -10.13
N ILE A 156 3.14 -2.07 -10.63
CA ILE A 156 2.22 -1.13 -9.99
C ILE A 156 0.80 -1.38 -10.47
N THR A 157 -0.13 -1.50 -9.53
CA THR A 157 -1.57 -1.59 -9.79
C THR A 157 -2.34 -0.66 -8.85
N GLU A 158 -3.64 -0.53 -9.04
CA GLU A 158 -4.51 0.27 -8.19
C GLU A 158 -5.50 -0.63 -7.44
N ILE A 159 -5.72 -0.30 -6.17
CA ILE A 159 -6.74 -0.90 -5.33
C ILE A 159 -7.82 0.14 -5.00
N ALA A 160 -9.07 -0.28 -5.14
CA ALA A 160 -10.23 0.35 -4.51
C ALA A 160 -10.35 -0.16 -3.07
N TYR A 161 -10.31 0.74 -2.09
CA TYR A 161 -10.39 0.40 -0.67
C TYR A 161 -11.58 1.08 -0.02
N ASN A 162 -12.43 0.28 0.63
CA ASN A 162 -13.56 0.69 1.45
C ASN A 162 -14.59 1.56 0.70
N LEU A 163 -14.92 1.15 -0.54
CA LEU A 163 -15.86 1.82 -1.45
C LEU A 163 -17.17 1.05 -1.61
#